data_AF-A0A956IAG1-F1
#
_entry.id   AF-A0A956IAG1-F1
#
_cell.length_a   1.000
_cell.length_b   1.000
_cell.length_c   1.000
_cell.angle_alpha   90.00
_cell.angle_beta   90.00
_cell.angle_gamma   90.00
#
_symmetry.space_group_name_H-M   'P 1'
#
loop_
_entity.id
_entity.type
_entity.pdbx_description
1 polymer ?
#
loop_
_entity_poly.entity_id
_entity_poly.type
_entity_poly.pdbx_seq_one_letter_code
_entity_poly.pdbx_strand_id
1 'polypeptide(L)'
;MRVLLALCVTLGLAVGCSKSSTIGDDAGPDITFDAAVPVDSGPTPVDGGPGPRCGDRTVDIGEECDDGNTRDDDGCSATCELEIVCGNGRLDPTEECDDGGTANGDGCDSDCRREAYCGDGTVDEGEIYDDANNRSGDGCRSDC
;
A
#
# COMPACT_ATOMS: atom_id res chain seq x y z
N MET A 1 -5.42 47.56 -47.22
CA MET A 1 -4.11 48.23 -47.35
C MET A 1 -3.98 49.27 -46.25
N ARG A 2 -3.67 48.84 -45.02
CA ARG A 2 -3.13 49.68 -43.93
C ARG A 2 -2.29 48.79 -43.04
N VAL A 3 -1.01 49.13 -42.96
CA VAL A 3 0.07 48.44 -42.26
C VAL A 3 -0.04 48.81 -40.78
N LEU A 4 -0.31 47.84 -39.89
CA LEU A 4 0.03 47.98 -38.47
C LEU A 4 1.31 47.18 -38.21
N LEU A 5 2.36 47.96 -38.03
CA LEU A 5 3.72 47.60 -37.71
C LEU A 5 3.76 46.88 -36.35
N ALA A 6 3.98 45.56 -36.35
CA ALA A 6 4.31 44.83 -35.13
C ALA A 6 5.76 45.18 -34.74
N LEU A 7 5.92 46.05 -33.74
CA LEU A 7 7.20 46.29 -33.07
C LEU A 7 7.69 44.97 -32.45
N CYS A 8 8.60 44.28 -33.13
CA CYS A 8 9.47 43.30 -32.50
C CYS A 8 10.53 44.06 -31.68
N VAL A 9 10.28 44.25 -30.39
CA VAL A 9 11.34 44.65 -29.43
C VAL A 9 11.63 43.47 -28.51
N THR A 10 12.70 42.77 -28.90
CA THR A 10 13.73 42.15 -28.07
C THR A 10 13.44 41.94 -26.57
N LEU A 11 13.34 40.68 -26.15
CA LEU A 11 14.34 40.09 -25.26
C LEU A 11 14.19 38.58 -25.29
N GLY A 12 15.29 37.88 -25.57
CA GLY A 12 15.29 36.42 -25.63
C GLY A 12 14.91 35.83 -24.28
N LEU A 13 13.99 34.87 -24.32
CA LEU A 13 14.09 33.56 -23.67
C LEU A 13 13.09 32.67 -24.40
N ALA A 14 13.53 31.47 -24.80
CA ALA A 14 12.75 30.55 -25.59
C ALA A 14 11.45 30.13 -24.89
N VAL A 15 10.32 30.32 -25.55
CA VAL A 15 9.12 29.50 -25.34
C VAL A 15 8.70 29.00 -26.70
N GLY A 16 8.76 27.68 -26.89
CA GLY A 16 8.45 27.02 -28.14
C GLY A 16 7.01 27.32 -28.58
N CYS A 17 6.84 27.60 -29.87
CA CYS A 17 5.54 27.61 -30.51
C CYS A 17 4.98 26.19 -30.57
N SER A 18 3.77 26.01 -30.04
CA SER A 18 2.96 24.79 -30.12
C SER A 18 2.84 24.29 -31.56
N LYS A 19 3.03 22.99 -31.77
CA LYS A 19 2.69 22.35 -33.05
C LYS A 19 1.17 22.28 -33.18
N SER A 20 0.68 22.88 -34.26
CA SER A 20 -0.65 22.77 -34.82
C SER A 20 -0.84 21.40 -35.48
N SER A 21 -1.90 20.67 -35.10
CA SER A 21 -2.45 19.55 -35.87
C SER A 21 -3.98 19.49 -35.70
N THR A 22 -4.67 20.02 -36.72
CA THR A 22 -6.01 19.66 -37.24
C THR A 22 -7.09 19.13 -36.28
N ILE A 23 -8.12 19.96 -36.04
CA ILE A 23 -9.45 19.53 -35.56
C ILE A 23 -10.18 18.91 -36.75
N GLY A 24 -10.49 17.62 -36.65
CA GLY A 24 -11.56 17.00 -37.43
C GLY A 24 -12.88 17.25 -36.72
N ASP A 25 -13.87 17.70 -37.50
CA ASP A 25 -15.25 17.83 -37.08
C ASP A 25 -15.82 16.46 -36.72
N ASP A 26 -16.19 16.23 -35.46
CA ASP A 26 -17.27 15.30 -35.13
C ASP A 26 -17.96 15.74 -33.84
N ALA A 27 -19.26 15.94 -33.98
CA ALA A 27 -20.16 16.43 -32.96
C ALA A 27 -20.52 15.34 -31.94
N GLY A 28 -20.37 15.65 -30.66
CA GLY A 28 -20.87 14.85 -29.52
C GLY A 28 -20.82 15.68 -28.24
N PRO A 29 -21.81 15.59 -27.34
CA PRO A 29 -22.07 16.63 -26.35
C PRO A 29 -21.08 16.61 -25.17
N ASP A 30 -20.71 17.81 -24.74
CA ASP A 30 -20.02 18.11 -23.50
C ASP A 30 -20.59 17.34 -22.28
N ILE A 31 -19.72 16.58 -21.61
CA ILE A 31 -19.79 16.39 -20.15
C ILE A 31 -18.41 16.68 -19.54
N THR A 32 -18.03 17.95 -19.56
CA THR A 32 -16.99 18.45 -18.66
C THR A 32 -17.58 18.59 -17.27
N PHE A 33 -17.33 17.58 -16.42
CA PHE A 33 -17.35 17.74 -14.97
C PHE A 33 -15.96 17.42 -14.46
N ASP A 34 -15.07 18.41 -14.55
CA ASP A 34 -13.84 18.45 -13.78
C ASP A 34 -14.21 18.58 -12.29
N ALA A 35 -14.28 17.43 -11.63
CA ALA A 35 -13.85 17.31 -10.24
C ALA A 35 -12.74 16.29 -10.24
N ALA A 36 -11.51 16.76 -10.00
CA ALA A 36 -10.38 15.92 -9.72
C ALA A 36 -10.68 15.06 -8.48
N VAL A 37 -11.21 13.87 -8.69
CA VAL A 37 -10.96 12.74 -7.81
C VAL A 37 -9.77 12.03 -8.44
N PRO A 38 -8.59 12.00 -7.82
CA PRO A 38 -7.55 11.08 -8.24
C PRO A 38 -8.08 9.68 -7.96
N VAL A 39 -8.75 9.08 -8.95
CA VAL A 39 -8.93 7.63 -8.96
C VAL A 39 -7.55 7.08 -9.25
N ASP A 40 -6.89 6.71 -8.16
CA ASP A 40 -5.64 6.00 -8.17
C ASP A 40 -5.72 4.88 -9.20
N SER A 41 -4.77 4.91 -10.12
CA SER A 41 -4.63 3.93 -11.20
C SER A 41 -4.00 2.66 -10.63
N GLY A 42 -4.68 2.05 -9.65
CA GLY A 42 -4.44 0.69 -9.20
C GLY A 42 -5.04 -0.32 -10.18
N PRO A 43 -4.57 -1.57 -10.18
CA PRO A 43 -5.07 -2.60 -11.08
C PRO A 43 -6.54 -2.84 -10.72
N THR A 44 -7.46 -2.50 -11.61
CA THR A 44 -8.86 -2.91 -11.48
C THR A 44 -8.99 -4.35 -11.93
N PRO A 45 -9.38 -5.32 -11.08
CA PRO A 45 -9.97 -6.54 -11.57
C PRO A 45 -11.44 -6.26 -11.92
N VAL A 46 -11.75 -6.42 -13.20
CA VAL A 46 -12.91 -7.18 -13.70
C VAL A 46 -13.71 -7.89 -12.58
N ASP A 47 -15.03 -7.79 -12.42
CA ASP A 47 -16.14 -7.66 -13.35
C ASP A 47 -17.38 -7.20 -12.55
N GLY A 48 -18.10 -6.19 -13.03
CA GLY A 48 -19.39 -5.74 -12.48
C GLY A 48 -20.55 -6.71 -12.74
N GLY A 49 -20.33 -8.02 -12.59
CA GLY A 49 -21.34 -9.07 -12.71
C GLY A 49 -21.93 -9.46 -11.34
N PRO A 50 -23.13 -10.08 -11.30
CA PRO A 50 -23.81 -10.49 -10.07
C PRO A 50 -23.23 -11.79 -9.47
N GLY A 51 -21.91 -11.93 -9.43
CA GLY A 51 -21.20 -13.08 -8.85
C GLY A 51 -20.39 -12.73 -7.61
N PRO A 52 -19.80 -13.74 -6.93
CA PRO A 52 -18.80 -13.55 -5.89
C PRO A 52 -17.69 -12.63 -6.41
N ARG A 53 -17.31 -11.61 -5.63
CA ARG A 53 -16.31 -10.64 -6.08
C ARG A 53 -15.25 -10.44 -5.01
N CYS A 54 -14.02 -10.77 -5.35
CA CYS A 54 -12.88 -10.55 -4.49
C CYS A 54 -12.59 -9.05 -4.32
N GLY A 55 -12.37 -8.64 -3.08
CA GLY A 55 -12.01 -7.28 -2.71
C GLY A 55 -13.20 -6.38 -2.37
N ASP A 56 -14.33 -6.97 -1.94
CA ASP A 56 -15.55 -6.23 -1.59
C ASP A 56 -15.86 -6.10 -0.10
N ARG A 57 -14.95 -6.61 0.73
CA ARG A 57 -15.01 -6.73 2.19
C ARG A 57 -16.02 -7.75 2.72
N THR A 58 -16.43 -8.70 1.89
CA THR A 58 -17.36 -9.77 2.21
C THR A 58 -16.78 -11.07 1.71
N VAL A 59 -16.53 -12.02 2.60
CA VAL A 59 -16.09 -13.36 2.19
C VAL A 59 -17.27 -14.10 1.57
N ASP A 60 -17.26 -14.25 0.25
CA ASP A 60 -18.28 -14.96 -0.52
C ASP A 60 -17.98 -16.47 -0.66
N ILE A 61 -18.92 -17.22 -1.26
CA ILE A 61 -18.73 -18.65 -1.48
C ILE A 61 -17.58 -18.92 -2.47
N GLY A 62 -16.55 -19.63 -1.99
CA GLY A 62 -15.36 -19.97 -2.78
C GLY A 62 -14.15 -19.08 -2.47
N GLU A 63 -14.31 -18.05 -1.64
CA GLU A 63 -13.23 -17.21 -1.14
C GLU A 63 -12.76 -17.71 0.23
N GLU A 64 -11.45 -17.61 0.50
CA GLU A 64 -10.87 -17.92 1.80
C GLU A 64 -10.73 -16.67 2.69
N CYS A 65 -10.64 -15.50 2.05
CA CYS A 65 -10.50 -14.18 2.65
C CYS A 65 -11.13 -13.12 1.73
N ASP A 66 -11.36 -11.92 2.27
CA ASP A 66 -11.61 -10.71 1.49
C ASP A 66 -11.17 -9.49 2.34
N ASP A 67 -10.14 -8.80 1.91
CA ASP A 67 -9.54 -7.66 2.61
C ASP A 67 -10.01 -6.29 2.06
N GLY A 68 -10.93 -6.31 1.09
CA GLY A 68 -11.48 -5.12 0.45
C GLY A 68 -10.63 -4.56 -0.69
N ASN A 69 -9.64 -5.29 -1.17
CA ASN A 69 -8.89 -4.95 -2.37
C ASN A 69 -8.41 -6.22 -3.13
N THR A 70 -7.48 -6.09 -4.07
CA THR A 70 -6.98 -7.23 -4.90
C THR A 70 -5.47 -7.13 -5.13
N ARG A 71 -4.78 -6.62 -4.12
CA ARG A 71 -3.34 -6.49 -4.10
C ARG A 71 -2.79 -7.75 -3.44
N ASP A 72 -1.85 -8.40 -4.10
CA ASP A 72 -1.16 -9.53 -3.51
C ASP A 72 -0.22 -9.07 -2.36
N ASP A 73 0.12 -10.02 -1.49
CA ASP A 73 0.99 -9.88 -0.32
C ASP A 73 0.46 -8.88 0.74
N ASP A 74 -0.86 -8.73 0.89
CA ASP A 74 -1.47 -7.94 1.97
C ASP A 74 -2.42 -8.74 2.87
N GLY A 75 -2.34 -10.07 2.79
CA GLY A 75 -3.07 -11.01 3.63
C GLY A 75 -4.34 -11.55 2.95
N CYS A 76 -4.60 -11.15 1.70
CA CYS A 76 -5.57 -11.77 0.81
C CYS A 76 -5.17 -11.55 -0.66
N SER A 77 -4.97 -12.63 -1.41
CA SER A 77 -4.50 -12.49 -2.79
C SER A 77 -5.52 -11.84 -3.70
N ALA A 78 -5.10 -11.42 -4.89
CA ALA A 78 -6.00 -10.91 -5.94
C ALA A 78 -7.09 -11.92 -6.36
N THR A 79 -6.94 -13.20 -6.00
CA THR A 79 -7.91 -14.27 -6.26
C THR A 79 -8.62 -14.76 -4.99
N CYS A 80 -8.53 -14.00 -3.89
CA CYS A 80 -9.13 -14.30 -2.59
C CYS A 80 -8.72 -15.66 -2.01
N GLU A 81 -7.47 -16.03 -2.28
CA GLU A 81 -6.78 -17.10 -1.56
C GLU A 81 -6.09 -16.47 -0.35
N LEU A 82 -6.13 -17.16 0.79
CA LEU A 82 -5.52 -16.65 2.00
C LEU A 82 -4.00 -16.63 1.85
N GLU A 83 -3.42 -15.45 1.96
CA GLU A 83 -1.97 -15.26 2.00
C GLU A 83 -1.51 -15.26 3.46
N ILE A 84 -0.43 -15.97 3.73
CA ILE A 84 0.25 -15.95 5.03
C ILE A 84 1.47 -15.06 4.86
N VAL A 85 1.43 -13.87 5.44
CA VAL A 85 2.45 -12.85 5.23
C VAL A 85 2.98 -12.36 6.56
N CYS A 86 4.16 -12.85 6.92
CA CYS A 86 4.81 -12.45 8.15
C CYS A 86 5.19 -10.97 8.15
N GLY A 87 4.83 -10.26 9.21
CA GLY A 87 5.15 -8.85 9.42
C GLY A 87 4.15 -7.90 8.78
N ASN A 88 2.92 -8.35 8.52
CA ASN A 88 1.85 -7.54 7.95
C ASN A 88 1.02 -6.80 9.02
N GLY A 89 1.28 -7.04 10.30
CA GLY A 89 0.56 -6.45 11.44
C GLY A 89 -0.72 -7.19 11.82
N ARG A 90 -0.99 -8.35 11.21
CA ARG A 90 -2.16 -9.21 11.45
C ARG A 90 -1.66 -10.62 11.75
N LEU A 91 -2.19 -11.24 12.80
CA LEU A 91 -1.91 -12.64 13.07
C LEU A 91 -2.68 -13.54 12.07
N ASP A 92 -1.96 -14.10 11.10
CA ASP A 92 -2.50 -15.00 10.10
C ASP A 92 -2.61 -16.45 10.60
N PRO A 93 -3.48 -17.28 10.02
CA PRO A 93 -3.53 -18.70 10.33
C PRO A 93 -2.16 -19.35 10.09
N THR A 94 -1.66 -20.09 11.09
CA THR A 94 -0.33 -20.75 11.14
C THR A 94 0.85 -19.91 11.64
N GLU A 95 0.69 -18.60 11.80
CA GLU A 95 1.69 -17.76 12.47
C GLU A 95 1.61 -17.91 14.00
N GLU A 96 2.75 -17.85 14.68
CA GLU A 96 2.81 -17.85 16.15
C GLU A 96 2.76 -16.44 16.75
N CYS A 97 3.16 -15.44 15.96
CA CYS A 97 3.22 -14.01 16.26
C CYS A 97 3.17 -13.21 14.96
N ASP A 98 2.90 -11.91 15.08
CA ASP A 98 3.19 -10.90 14.05
C ASP A 98 3.42 -9.57 14.80
N ASP A 99 4.58 -8.95 14.64
CA ASP A 99 4.95 -7.67 15.27
C ASP A 99 4.96 -6.50 14.26
N GLY A 100 4.39 -6.69 13.07
CA GLY A 100 4.35 -5.72 11.99
C GLY A 100 5.68 -5.57 11.24
N GLY A 101 6.61 -6.51 11.41
CA GLY A 101 7.88 -6.55 10.71
C GLY A 101 8.43 -7.96 10.51
N THR A 102 9.61 -8.02 9.92
CA THR A 102 10.41 -9.26 9.74
C THR A 102 11.84 -9.06 10.24
N ALA A 103 12.04 -8.05 11.09
CA ALA A 103 13.29 -7.94 11.81
C ALA A 103 13.36 -9.09 12.82
N ASN A 104 14.57 -9.36 13.32
CA ASN A 104 14.74 -10.40 14.34
C ASN A 104 15.15 -9.68 15.63
N GLY A 105 14.75 -10.25 16.76
CA GLY A 105 14.98 -9.71 18.10
C GLY A 105 14.03 -8.59 18.49
N ASP A 106 12.88 -8.47 17.84
CA ASP A 106 11.78 -7.55 18.17
C ASP A 106 10.46 -8.25 18.56
N GLY A 107 10.50 -9.59 18.67
CA GLY A 107 9.43 -10.41 19.25
C GLY A 107 8.85 -11.43 18.27
N CYS A 108 9.02 -11.20 16.96
CA CYS A 108 8.63 -12.16 15.94
C CYS A 108 9.73 -12.30 14.88
N ASP A 109 10.19 -13.54 14.64
CA ASP A 109 11.21 -13.78 13.61
C ASP A 109 10.63 -13.66 12.19
N SER A 110 11.49 -13.62 11.17
CA SER A 110 11.06 -13.56 9.76
C SER A 110 10.28 -14.79 9.27
N ASP A 111 10.24 -15.87 10.07
CA ASP A 111 9.45 -17.08 9.82
C ASP A 111 8.14 -17.08 10.65
N CYS A 112 7.79 -15.95 11.28
CA CYS A 112 6.63 -15.76 12.16
C CYS A 112 6.55 -16.71 13.35
N ARG A 113 7.73 -17.01 13.93
CA ARG A 113 7.86 -17.70 15.22
C ARG A 113 8.18 -16.71 16.31
N ARG A 114 7.63 -16.97 17.50
CA ARG A 114 7.88 -16.10 18.65
C ARG A 114 9.36 -16.12 19.01
N GLU A 115 9.93 -14.94 19.08
CA GLU A 115 11.25 -14.72 19.66
C GLU A 115 11.10 -14.22 21.09
N ALA A 116 12.10 -14.49 21.92
CA ALA A 116 12.21 -13.79 23.20
C ALA A 116 12.52 -12.32 22.93
N TYR A 117 11.72 -11.40 23.45
CA TYR A 117 11.95 -9.96 23.28
C TYR A 117 12.24 -9.24 24.59
N CYS A 118 13.51 -8.90 24.73
CA CYS A 118 14.00 -8.23 25.92
C CYS A 118 13.44 -6.80 26.06
N GLY A 119 12.73 -6.56 27.15
CA GLY A 119 12.23 -5.25 27.54
C GLY A 119 10.77 -4.99 27.18
N ASP A 120 9.98 -6.03 26.93
CA ASP A 120 8.57 -5.94 26.57
C ASP A 120 7.62 -5.92 27.80
N GLY A 121 8.18 -6.15 28.99
CA GLY A 121 7.44 -6.16 30.26
C GLY A 121 6.90 -7.53 30.65
N THR A 122 7.21 -8.57 29.88
CA THR A 122 6.85 -9.97 30.12
C THR A 122 8.11 -10.86 30.02
N VAL A 123 8.08 -12.02 30.67
CA VAL A 123 9.21 -12.96 30.62
C VAL A 123 8.86 -14.04 29.60
N ASP A 124 9.54 -14.01 28.46
CA ASP A 124 9.32 -14.94 27.35
C ASP A 124 10.00 -16.29 27.54
N GLU A 125 9.61 -17.26 26.71
CA GLU A 125 10.21 -18.59 26.71
C GLU A 125 11.67 -18.52 26.21
N GLY A 126 12.62 -18.60 27.14
CA GLY A 126 14.05 -18.44 26.87
C GLY A 126 14.70 -17.35 27.72
N GLU A 127 13.89 -16.43 28.26
CA GLU A 127 14.34 -15.38 29.17
C GLU A 127 14.36 -15.85 30.62
N ILE A 128 15.25 -15.29 31.43
CA ILE A 128 15.26 -15.53 32.88
C ILE A 128 14.59 -14.37 33.63
N TYR A 129 14.78 -13.14 33.13
CA TYR A 129 14.26 -11.91 33.73
C TYR A 129 13.97 -10.89 32.63
N ASP A 130 12.90 -10.12 32.80
CA ASP A 130 12.55 -8.95 31.99
C ASP A 130 12.31 -7.74 32.93
N ASP A 131 12.90 -6.59 32.61
CA ASP A 131 12.74 -5.34 33.36
C ASP A 131 12.06 -4.23 32.55
N ALA A 132 11.27 -4.61 31.54
CA ALA A 132 10.45 -3.75 30.70
C ALA A 132 11.23 -2.67 29.93
N ASN A 133 12.53 -2.86 29.73
CA ASN A 133 13.35 -2.02 28.86
C ASN A 133 14.63 -2.75 28.38
N ASN A 134 15.33 -2.19 27.39
CA ASN A 134 16.57 -2.76 26.83
C ASN A 134 17.85 -2.06 27.32
N ARG A 135 17.80 -1.41 28.49
CA ARG A 135 18.94 -0.70 29.05
C ARG A 135 19.80 -1.69 29.84
N SER A 136 21.11 -1.54 29.72
CA SER A 136 22.04 -2.42 30.43
C SER A 136 22.32 -1.88 31.84
N GLY A 137 22.15 -2.75 32.84
CA GLY A 137 22.62 -2.50 34.21
C GLY A 137 21.62 -1.83 35.14
N ASP A 138 20.35 -1.75 34.77
CA ASP A 138 19.23 -1.30 35.59
C ASP A 138 18.28 -2.42 36.04
N GLY A 139 18.56 -3.66 35.67
CA GLY A 139 17.88 -4.84 36.19
C GLY A 139 18.27 -6.07 35.38
N CYS A 140 18.00 -6.01 34.09
CA CYS A 140 18.37 -7.01 33.10
C CYS A 140 19.57 -6.55 32.26
N ARG A 141 20.11 -7.50 31.51
CA ARG A 141 21.08 -7.24 30.47
C ARG A 141 20.28 -7.00 29.18
N SER A 142 20.81 -6.20 28.25
CA SER A 142 20.11 -5.85 27.01
C SER A 142 19.94 -7.03 26.03
N ASP A 143 20.46 -8.20 26.39
CA ASP A 143 20.51 -9.43 25.61
C ASP A 143 19.83 -10.61 26.31
N CYS A 144 19.00 -10.39 27.35
CA CYS A 144 18.16 -11.37 28.05
C CYS A 144 18.68 -12.84 28.02
#